data_AF-A0A7K3Y9L2-F1
#
_entry.id   AF-A0A7K3Y9L2-F1
#
_cell.length_a   1.000
_cell.length_b   1.000
_cell.length_c   1.000
_cell.angle_alpha   90.00
_cell.angle_beta   90.00
_cell.angle_gamma   90.00
#
_symmetry.space_group_name_H-M   'P 1'
#
loop_
_entity.id
_entity.type
_entity.pdbx_description
1 polymer ?
#
loop_
_entity_poly.entity_id
_entity_poly.type
_entity_poly.pdbx_seq_one_letter_code
_entity_poly.pdbx_strand_id
1 'polypeptide(L)'
;MKAFECTLCGKCCMHAGAELIEVKKRLTSRDYLCRQRIGGVTFRASVEERFLDIFRDTSESDANPSWCPFLRGHPEEEGKYVCTIHGSRPSVCRTYICCSMRIFDGDGQEAGKVKGRRSLVTEDAGLRICWEEAVAPLGIDNDVAWRSEVTAILGRAGYRVEAYE
;
A
#
# COMPACT_ATOMS: atom_id res chain seq x y z
N MET A 1 10.16 8.21 -13.88
CA MET A 1 9.65 7.72 -12.58
C MET A 1 8.79 6.48 -12.85
N LYS A 2 8.39 5.72 -11.84
CA LYS A 2 7.65 4.46 -12.03
C LYS A 2 6.20 4.64 -11.59
N ALA A 3 5.26 4.03 -12.31
CA ALA A 3 3.87 3.92 -11.83
C ALA A 3 3.85 3.14 -10.51
N PHE A 4 3.06 3.60 -9.54
CA PHE A 4 2.93 2.89 -8.27
C PHE A 4 2.26 1.53 -8.47
N GLU A 5 2.90 0.49 -7.92
CA GLU A 5 2.37 -0.86 -7.89
C GLU A 5 2.20 -1.36 -6.46
N CYS A 6 1.05 -1.99 -6.21
CA CYS A 6 0.75 -2.62 -4.92
C CYS A 6 1.63 -3.87 -4.75
N THR A 7 2.39 -3.96 -3.67
CA THR A 7 3.24 -5.13 -3.36
C THR A 7 2.54 -6.20 -2.53
N LEU A 8 1.21 -6.12 -2.44
CA LEU A 8 0.37 -7.04 -1.67
C LEU A 8 0.71 -7.09 -0.17
N CYS A 9 1.24 -6.01 0.40
CA CYS A 9 1.62 -5.98 1.82
C CYS A 9 0.44 -5.81 2.79
N GLY A 10 -0.79 -5.64 2.30
CA GLY A 10 -2.00 -5.46 3.12
C GLY A 10 -2.12 -4.14 3.90
N LYS A 11 -1.00 -3.45 4.17
CA LYS A 11 -0.94 -2.31 5.10
C LYS A 11 -1.98 -1.22 4.83
N CYS A 12 -2.18 -0.79 3.59
CA CYS A 12 -3.19 0.24 3.29
C CYS A 12 -4.63 -0.25 3.55
N CYS A 13 -4.92 -1.50 3.22
CA CYS A 13 -6.22 -2.12 3.45
C CYS A 13 -6.47 -2.40 4.93
N MET A 14 -5.43 -2.71 5.72
CA MET A 14 -5.55 -2.94 7.17
C MET A 14 -5.76 -1.66 7.96
N HIS A 15 -5.04 -0.58 7.61
CA HIS A 15 -5.05 0.66 8.41
C HIS A 15 -6.17 1.62 8.03
N ALA A 16 -6.62 1.61 6.77
CA ALA A 16 -7.64 2.55 6.27
C ALA A 16 -8.87 1.85 5.70
N GLY A 17 -8.91 0.51 5.68
CA GLY A 17 -9.91 -0.22 4.91
C GLY A 17 -11.34 0.02 5.35
N ALA A 18 -11.67 -0.22 6.62
CA ALA A 18 -13.03 -0.01 7.14
C ALA A 18 -13.46 1.47 7.15
N GLU A 19 -12.49 2.37 7.27
CA GLU A 19 -12.68 3.83 7.18
C GLU A 19 -12.88 4.31 5.75
N LEU A 20 -12.49 3.53 4.74
CA LEU A 20 -12.67 3.86 3.33
C LEU A 20 -13.90 3.20 2.74
N ILE A 21 -14.14 1.93 3.05
CA ILE A 21 -15.13 1.09 2.39
C ILE A 21 -16.11 0.53 3.41
N GLU A 22 -17.39 0.83 3.20
CA GLU A 22 -18.49 0.28 3.96
C GLU A 22 -19.34 -0.62 3.07
N VAL A 23 -19.60 -1.86 3.49
CA VAL A 23 -20.55 -2.74 2.79
C VAL A 23 -21.96 -2.40 3.26
N LYS A 24 -22.82 -1.96 2.33
CA LYS A 24 -24.22 -1.62 2.63
C LYS A 24 -25.15 -2.81 2.45
N LYS A 25 -24.94 -3.59 1.40
CA LYS A 25 -25.82 -4.72 1.07
C LYS A 25 -25.10 -5.74 0.20
N ARG A 26 -25.33 -7.03 0.47
CA ARG A 26 -24.99 -8.11 -0.45
C ARG A 26 -26.07 -8.21 -1.54
N LEU A 27 -25.66 -8.17 -2.81
CA LEU A 27 -26.55 -8.24 -3.98
C LEU A 27 -26.64 -9.67 -4.53
N THR A 28 -25.50 -10.35 -4.63
CA THR A 28 -25.39 -11.74 -5.12
C THR A 28 -24.39 -12.52 -4.28
N SER A 29 -24.06 -13.74 -4.69
CA SER A 29 -22.98 -14.50 -4.06
C SER A 29 -21.62 -13.79 -4.13
N ARG A 30 -21.40 -12.93 -5.13
CA ARG A 30 -20.12 -12.24 -5.41
C ARG A 30 -20.21 -10.71 -5.45
N ASP A 31 -21.41 -10.14 -5.50
CA ASP A 31 -21.60 -8.70 -5.69
C ASP A 31 -22.13 -8.02 -4.43
N TYR A 32 -21.59 -6.85 -4.15
CA TYR A 32 -21.86 -6.04 -2.97
C TYR A 32 -22.09 -4.58 -3.38
N LEU A 33 -23.11 -3.97 -2.78
CA LEU A 33 -23.29 -2.53 -2.81
C LEU A 33 -22.48 -1.93 -1.66
N CYS A 34 -21.56 -1.05 -1.99
CA CYS A 34 -20.64 -0.43 -1.04
C CYS A 34 -20.75 1.09 -1.09
N ARG A 35 -20.43 1.72 0.04
CA ARG A 35 -20.23 3.17 0.13
C ARG A 35 -18.76 3.44 0.42
N GLN A 36 -18.16 4.27 -0.42
CA GLN A 36 -16.91 4.93 -0.08
C GLN A 36 -17.23 6.01 0.97
N ARG A 37 -16.69 5.86 2.18
CA ARG A 37 -16.98 6.80 3.27
C ARG A 37 -16.44 8.19 2.94
N ILE A 38 -15.22 8.28 2.43
CA ILE A 38 -14.64 9.53 1.91
C ILE A 38 -15.34 9.90 0.60
N GLY A 39 -15.95 11.09 0.55
CA GLY A 39 -16.70 11.57 -0.61
C GLY A 39 -18.11 10.99 -0.77
N GLY A 40 -18.49 9.97 0.03
CA GLY A 40 -19.84 9.44 0.09
C GLY A 40 -20.33 8.67 -1.14
N VAL A 41 -19.43 8.36 -2.09
CA VAL A 41 -19.78 7.74 -3.37
C VAL A 41 -20.18 6.28 -3.18
N THR A 42 -21.27 5.86 -3.81
CA THR A 42 -21.68 4.45 -3.82
C THR A 42 -21.08 3.74 -5.04
N PHE A 43 -20.63 2.50 -4.85
CA PHE A 43 -20.07 1.68 -5.93
C PHE A 43 -20.46 0.21 -5.77
N ARG A 44 -20.42 -0.54 -6.88
CA ARG A 44 -20.57 -1.99 -6.87
C ARG A 44 -19.19 -2.63 -6.76
N ALA A 45 -18.99 -3.40 -5.71
CA ALA A 45 -17.86 -4.29 -5.56
C ALA A 45 -18.24 -5.68 -6.04
N SER A 46 -17.42 -6.26 -6.90
CA SER A 46 -17.55 -7.63 -7.40
C SER A 46 -16.30 -8.39 -7.03
N VAL A 47 -16.46 -9.42 -6.21
CA VAL A 47 -15.39 -10.35 -5.85
C VAL A 47 -14.98 -11.11 -7.11
N GLU A 48 -13.67 -11.09 -7.40
CA GLU A 48 -13.11 -11.80 -8.54
C GLU A 48 -13.24 -13.32 -8.34
N GLU A 49 -13.57 -14.02 -9.42
CA GLU A 49 -13.95 -15.44 -9.36
C GLU A 49 -12.86 -16.32 -8.73
N ARG A 50 -11.59 -16.06 -9.09
CA ARG A 50 -10.41 -16.72 -8.53
C ARG A 50 -10.23 -16.57 -7.01
N PHE A 51 -10.93 -15.61 -6.38
CA PHE A 51 -10.82 -15.34 -4.95
C PHE A 51 -12.09 -15.70 -4.17
N LEU A 52 -13.10 -16.32 -4.80
CA LEU A 52 -14.35 -16.64 -4.12
C LEU A 52 -14.16 -17.59 -2.93
N ASP A 53 -13.26 -18.56 -3.05
CA ASP A 53 -13.05 -19.56 -2.00
C ASP A 53 -12.42 -18.92 -0.76
N ILE A 54 -11.33 -18.16 -0.93
CA ILE A 54 -10.69 -17.44 0.18
C ILE A 54 -11.56 -16.31 0.74
N PHE A 55 -12.45 -15.73 -0.08
CA PHE A 55 -13.33 -14.66 0.37
C PHE A 55 -14.46 -15.19 1.28
N ARG A 56 -14.89 -16.44 1.09
CA ARG A 56 -15.90 -17.09 1.93
C ARG A 56 -15.42 -17.34 3.35
N ASP A 57 -14.12 -17.53 3.54
CA ASP A 57 -13.53 -17.52 4.87
C ASP A 57 -13.51 -16.09 5.41
N THR A 58 -14.22 -15.87 6.51
CA THR A 58 -14.32 -14.57 7.18
C THR A 58 -13.57 -14.52 8.50
N SER A 59 -12.94 -15.62 8.93
CA SER A 59 -12.31 -15.73 10.26
C SER A 59 -11.34 -14.58 10.55
N GLU A 60 -10.45 -14.27 9.61
CA GLU A 60 -9.47 -13.19 9.74
C GLU A 60 -10.12 -11.80 9.70
N SER A 61 -11.12 -11.59 8.82
CA SER A 61 -11.81 -10.30 8.73
C SER A 61 -12.70 -10.03 9.95
N ASP A 62 -13.32 -11.07 10.51
CA ASP A 62 -14.18 -10.98 11.69
C ASP A 62 -13.35 -10.68 12.94
N ALA A 63 -12.13 -11.24 13.02
CA ALA A 63 -11.15 -10.90 14.05
C ALA A 63 -10.58 -9.47 13.90
N ASN A 64 -10.62 -8.90 12.70
CA ASN A 64 -10.03 -7.58 12.38
C ASN A 64 -11.06 -6.63 11.73
N PRO A 65 -12.07 -6.16 12.47
CA PRO A 65 -13.17 -5.37 11.90
C PRO A 65 -12.73 -3.99 11.34
N SER A 66 -11.53 -3.51 11.65
CA SER A 66 -10.95 -2.28 11.11
C SER A 66 -10.35 -2.45 9.70
N TRP A 67 -10.13 -3.68 9.27
CA TRP A 67 -9.55 -3.96 7.95
C TRP A 67 -10.59 -3.77 6.84
N CYS A 68 -10.10 -3.67 5.60
CA CYS A 68 -10.97 -3.65 4.43
C CYS A 68 -11.76 -4.97 4.38
N PRO A 69 -13.09 -4.94 4.22
CA PRO A 69 -13.91 -6.15 4.21
C PRO A 69 -13.57 -7.12 3.06
N PHE A 70 -12.90 -6.62 2.03
CA PHE A 70 -12.48 -7.37 0.85
C PHE A 70 -11.00 -7.79 0.87
N LEU A 71 -10.28 -7.56 1.97
CA LEU A 71 -8.91 -8.02 2.16
C LEU A 71 -8.89 -9.48 2.57
N ARG A 72 -8.02 -10.29 1.97
CA ARG A 72 -7.73 -11.66 2.40
C ARG A 72 -6.23 -11.93 2.38
N GLY A 73 -5.75 -12.84 3.22
CA GLY A 73 -4.43 -13.42 3.07
C GLY A 73 -4.23 -14.01 1.66
N HIS A 74 -3.01 -13.91 1.14
CA HIS A 74 -2.67 -14.52 -0.15
C HIS A 74 -2.66 -16.05 0.01
N PRO A 75 -3.30 -16.81 -0.90
CA PRO A 75 -3.44 -18.26 -0.74
C PRO A 75 -2.11 -19.01 -0.81
N GLU A 76 -1.11 -18.45 -1.49
CA GLU A 76 0.17 -19.12 -1.78
C GLU A 76 1.39 -18.46 -1.12
N GLU A 77 1.25 -17.25 -0.58
CA GLU A 77 2.39 -16.45 -0.10
C GLU A 77 2.10 -15.92 1.30
N GLU A 78 2.76 -16.52 2.30
CA GLU A 78 2.61 -16.07 3.68
C GLU A 78 3.05 -14.60 3.84
N GLY A 79 2.27 -13.84 4.62
CA GLY A 79 2.52 -12.41 4.84
C GLY A 79 2.12 -11.49 3.68
N LYS A 80 1.60 -12.03 2.57
CA LYS A 80 0.98 -11.26 1.49
C LYS A 80 -0.55 -11.25 1.65
N TYR A 81 -1.17 -10.23 1.09
CA TYR A 81 -2.61 -10.00 1.15
C TYR A 81 -3.15 -9.51 -0.19
N VAL A 82 -4.31 -10.03 -0.57
CA VAL A 82 -4.99 -9.72 -1.82
C VAL A 82 -6.23 -8.87 -1.60
N CYS A 83 -6.46 -7.94 -2.54
CA CYS A 83 -7.73 -7.26 -2.68
C CYS A 83 -8.64 -8.13 -3.55
N THR A 84 -9.64 -8.77 -2.96
CA THR A 84 -10.53 -9.70 -3.68
C THR A 84 -11.43 -9.00 -4.71
N ILE A 85 -11.51 -7.68 -4.66
CA ILE A 85 -12.28 -6.83 -5.59
C ILE A 85 -11.37 -5.92 -6.43
N HIS A 86 -10.11 -6.29 -6.66
CA HIS A 86 -9.11 -5.41 -7.27
C HIS A 86 -9.62 -4.77 -8.56
N GLY A 87 -10.23 -5.53 -9.47
CA GLY A 87 -10.82 -5.01 -10.71
C GLY A 87 -12.00 -4.03 -10.53
N SER A 88 -12.78 -4.18 -9.46
CA SER A 88 -13.99 -3.36 -9.18
C SER A 88 -13.78 -2.32 -8.06
N ARG A 89 -12.56 -2.21 -7.52
CA ARG A 89 -12.21 -1.30 -6.42
C ARG A 89 -12.56 0.16 -6.77
N PRO A 90 -12.96 0.98 -5.77
CA PRO A 90 -13.36 2.37 -6.01
C PRO A 90 -12.16 3.22 -6.42
N SER A 91 -12.42 4.39 -7.02
CA SER A 91 -11.38 5.29 -7.55
C SER A 91 -10.30 5.64 -6.53
N VAL A 92 -10.68 5.92 -5.28
CA VAL A 92 -9.72 6.22 -4.21
C VAL A 92 -8.70 5.10 -4.00
N CYS A 93 -9.10 3.84 -4.12
CA CYS A 93 -8.18 2.71 -3.99
C CYS A 93 -7.35 2.49 -5.25
N ARG A 94 -7.80 2.96 -6.42
CA ARG A 94 -7.02 2.90 -7.67
C ARG A 94 -5.91 3.93 -7.70
N THR A 95 -6.17 5.12 -7.13
CA THR A 95 -5.22 6.23 -7.12
C THR A 95 -4.41 6.31 -5.82
N TYR A 96 -4.64 5.40 -4.86
CA TYR A 96 -3.93 5.41 -3.60
C TYR A 96 -2.47 4.97 -3.77
N ILE A 97 -1.55 5.84 -3.33
CA ILE A 97 -0.10 5.60 -3.33
C ILE A 97 0.33 5.49 -1.87
N CYS A 98 0.68 4.28 -1.42
CA CYS A 98 0.99 4.06 0.01
C CYS A 98 2.39 4.55 0.43
N CYS A 99 3.24 4.84 -0.55
CA CYS A 99 4.60 5.36 -0.36
C CYS A 99 5.07 6.07 -1.64
N SER A 100 5.80 7.18 -1.47
CA SER A 100 6.43 7.91 -2.58
C SER A 100 7.74 7.28 -3.03
N MET A 101 8.37 6.46 -2.18
CA MET A 101 9.54 5.67 -2.52
C MET A 101 9.55 4.32 -1.80
N ARG A 102 10.11 3.31 -2.45
CA ARG A 102 10.63 2.09 -1.80
C ARG A 102 12.14 2.06 -1.91
N ILE A 103 12.79 1.59 -0.87
CA ILE A 103 14.25 1.53 -0.73
C ILE A 103 14.60 0.07 -0.49
N PHE A 104 15.51 -0.44 -1.30
CA PHE A 104 15.98 -1.82 -1.25
C PHE A 104 17.45 -1.86 -0.86
N ASP A 105 17.85 -2.87 -0.09
CA ASP A 105 19.26 -3.14 0.21
C ASP A 105 20.00 -3.76 -0.99
N GLY A 106 21.29 -4.07 -0.79
CA GLY A 106 22.16 -4.68 -1.80
C GLY A 106 21.70 -6.08 -2.25
N ASP A 107 20.95 -6.80 -1.41
CA ASP A 107 20.37 -8.11 -1.71
C ASP A 107 18.99 -8.01 -2.38
N GLY A 108 18.47 -6.78 -2.55
CA GLY A 108 17.21 -6.49 -3.18
C GLY A 108 15.99 -6.63 -2.27
N GLN A 109 16.16 -6.79 -0.96
CA GLN A 109 15.06 -6.82 0.01
C GLN A 109 14.61 -5.39 0.35
N GLU A 110 13.32 -5.19 0.65
CA GLU A 110 12.79 -3.86 1.04
C GLU A 110 13.36 -3.47 2.42
N ALA A 111 14.39 -2.61 2.42
CA ALA A 111 15.00 -2.06 3.63
C ALA A 111 14.12 -0.96 4.26
N GLY A 112 13.38 -0.20 3.44
CA GLY A 112 12.51 0.85 3.95
C GLY A 112 11.66 1.50 2.87
N LYS A 113 10.87 2.49 3.28
CA LYS A 113 10.02 3.26 2.36
C LYS A 113 9.75 4.67 2.87
N VAL A 114 9.47 5.57 1.94
CA VAL A 114 9.11 6.95 2.24
C VAL A 114 7.60 7.12 2.11
N LYS A 115 6.98 7.62 3.18
CA LYS A 115 5.55 7.93 3.25
C LYS A 115 5.32 9.44 3.33
N GLY A 116 4.11 9.87 2.94
CA GLY A 116 3.69 11.26 3.05
C GLY A 116 4.63 12.18 2.29
N ARG A 117 4.93 13.35 2.89
CA ARG A 117 5.80 14.32 2.25
C ARG A 117 7.22 13.75 2.09
N ARG A 118 7.89 13.36 3.18
CA ARG A 118 9.30 12.88 3.19
C ARG A 118 9.64 12.03 4.43
N SER A 119 8.70 11.25 4.95
CA SER A 119 8.91 10.50 6.21
C SER A 119 9.39 9.07 5.92
N LEU A 120 10.59 8.72 6.40
CA LEU A 120 11.11 7.37 6.30
C LEU A 120 10.42 6.42 7.30
N VAL A 121 10.14 5.21 6.84
CA VAL A 121 9.78 4.05 7.66
C VAL A 121 10.78 2.94 7.35
N THR A 122 11.59 2.56 8.33
CA THR A 122 12.65 1.56 8.18
C THR A 122 12.92 0.86 9.52
N GLU A 123 13.18 -0.44 9.47
CA GLU A 123 13.81 -1.18 10.58
C GLU A 123 15.33 -1.35 10.35
N ASP A 124 15.81 -1.10 9.12
CA ASP A 124 17.24 -1.08 8.79
C ASP A 124 17.91 0.12 9.48
N ALA A 125 18.85 -0.19 10.37
CA ALA A 125 19.60 0.79 11.17
C ALA A 125 20.59 1.60 10.34
N GLY A 126 21.24 0.99 9.33
CA GLY A 126 22.14 1.69 8.43
C GLY A 126 21.39 2.71 7.56
N LEU A 127 20.21 2.33 7.06
CA LEU A 127 19.34 3.21 6.29
C LEU A 127 18.84 4.35 7.17
N ARG A 128 18.51 4.08 8.43
CA ARG A 128 18.08 5.10 9.39
C ARG A 128 19.17 6.14 9.63
N ILE A 129 20.41 5.70 9.92
CA ILE A 129 21.55 6.59 10.13
C ILE A 129 21.82 7.42 8.87
N CYS A 130 21.93 6.76 7.71
CA CYS A 130 22.17 7.43 6.43
C CYS A 130 21.09 8.48 6.13
N TRP A 131 19.82 8.16 6.42
CA TRP A 131 18.72 9.09 6.25
C TRP A 131 18.82 10.31 7.16
N GLU A 132 19.03 10.10 8.46
CA GLU A 132 19.12 11.17 9.46
C GLU A 132 20.30 12.11 9.18
N GLU A 133 21.44 11.57 8.77
CA GLU A 133 22.67 12.35 8.53
C GLU A 133 22.70 13.03 7.16
N ALA A 134 22.20 12.39 6.10
CA ALA A 134 22.39 12.87 4.73
C ALA A 134 21.11 13.29 4.01
N VAL A 135 19.96 12.69 4.31
CA VAL A 135 18.69 12.97 3.60
C VAL A 135 17.81 13.97 4.33
N ALA A 136 17.61 13.80 5.64
CA ALA A 136 16.77 14.66 6.45
C ALA A 136 17.20 16.15 6.43
N PRO A 137 18.52 16.48 6.39
CA PRO A 137 18.97 17.88 6.32
C PRO A 137 18.81 18.54 4.93
N LEU A 138 18.38 17.82 3.90
CA LEU A 138 18.23 18.39 2.55
C LEU A 138 17.14 19.48 2.54
N GLY A 139 17.58 20.73 2.46
CA GLY A 139 16.72 21.91 2.27
C GLY A 139 16.23 22.10 0.83
N ILE A 140 15.96 21.02 0.09
CA ILE A 140 15.54 21.08 -1.32
C ILE A 140 14.01 21.09 -1.38
N ASP A 141 13.39 22.21 -1.71
CA ASP A 141 11.92 22.29 -1.79
C ASP A 141 11.34 21.59 -3.02
N ASN A 142 12.06 21.60 -4.15
CA ASN A 142 11.60 20.95 -5.37
C ASN A 142 11.61 19.41 -5.21
N ASP A 143 10.44 18.79 -5.31
CA ASP A 143 10.31 17.33 -5.09
C ASP A 143 11.08 16.48 -6.11
N VAL A 144 11.20 16.93 -7.36
CA VAL A 144 11.95 16.19 -8.40
C VAL A 144 13.45 16.23 -8.07
N ALA A 145 13.97 17.41 -7.75
CA ALA A 145 15.38 17.58 -7.35
C ALA A 145 15.67 16.82 -6.04
N TRP A 146 14.77 16.91 -5.05
CA TRP A 146 14.91 16.18 -3.79
C TRP A 146 14.94 14.66 -4.03
N ARG A 147 14.03 14.12 -4.85
CA ARG A 147 14.01 12.69 -5.19
C ARG A 147 15.30 12.24 -5.88
N SER A 148 15.82 13.06 -6.79
CA SER A 148 17.09 12.79 -7.48
C SER A 148 18.26 12.74 -6.50
N GLU A 149 18.34 13.71 -5.58
CA GLU A 149 19.43 13.77 -4.60
C GLU A 149 19.35 12.61 -3.60
N VAL A 150 18.16 12.28 -3.10
CA VAL A 150 17.94 11.11 -2.25
C VAL A 150 18.38 9.83 -2.94
N THR A 151 18.04 9.65 -4.22
CA THR A 151 18.44 8.48 -5.00
C THR A 151 19.97 8.39 -5.10
N ALA A 152 20.66 9.52 -5.31
CA ALA A 152 22.11 9.57 -5.40
C ALA A 152 22.80 9.27 -4.05
N ILE A 153 22.31 9.86 -2.95
CA ILE A 153 22.83 9.64 -1.59
C ILE A 153 22.70 8.17 -1.20
N LEU A 154 21.47 7.63 -1.30
CA LEU A 154 21.19 6.27 -0.90
C LEU A 154 21.90 5.26 -1.83
N GLY A 155 22.00 5.57 -3.12
CA GLY A 155 22.79 4.79 -4.08
C GLY A 155 24.26 4.66 -3.69
N ARG A 156 24.90 5.75 -3.26
CA ARG A 156 26.29 5.72 -2.75
C ARG A 156 26.44 4.90 -1.47
N ALA A 157 25.38 4.82 -0.67
CA ALA A 157 25.33 4.01 0.55
C ALA A 157 24.95 2.52 0.28
N GLY A 158 24.80 2.12 -0.98
CA GLY A 158 24.50 0.73 -1.36
C GLY A 158 23.02 0.38 -1.46
N TYR A 159 22.13 1.37 -1.35
CA TYR A 159 20.69 1.15 -1.46
C TYR A 159 20.18 1.48 -2.87
N ARG A 160 19.19 0.71 -3.33
CA ARG A 160 18.46 0.97 -4.57
C ARG A 160 17.13 1.63 -4.27
N VAL A 161 16.82 2.74 -4.92
CA VAL A 161 15.59 3.51 -4.70
C VAL A 161 14.64 3.38 -5.89
N GLU A 162 13.38 3.05 -5.63
CA GLU A 162 12.27 3.16 -6.58
C GLU A 162 11.33 4.29 -6.17
N ALA A 163 11.38 5.41 -6.89
CA ALA A 163 10.49 6.56 -6.68
C ALA A 163 9.25 6.49 -7.59
N TYR A 164 8.09 6.78 -7.01
CA TYR A 164 6.79 6.75 -7.68
C TYR A 164 6.28 8.15 -8.04
N GLU A 165 5.48 8.22 -9.12
CA GLU A 165 4.73 9.41 -9.54
C GLU A 165 3.58 9.73 -8.60
#